data_AF-A0A7S0XH98-F1
#
_entry.id   AF-A0A7S0XH98-F1
#
_cell.length_a   1.000
_cell.length_b   1.000
_cell.length_c   1.000
_cell.angle_alpha   90.00
_cell.angle_beta   90.00
_cell.angle_gamma   90.00
#
_symmetry.space_group_name_H-M   'P 1'
#
loop_
_entity.id
_entity.type
_entity.pdbx_description
1 polymer ?
#
loop_
_entity_poly.entity_id
_entity_poly.type
_entity_poly.pdbx_seq_one_letter_code
_entity_poly.pdbx_strand_id
1 'polypeptide(L)'
;PDVDIVFNEGDYPIVQIPKDGAHQQRLYGRSSNGMKPPPVFSPTQSEMSFDIPFPDFSFSPPGNQGKDQLNTNRWATAHMRVSAAGRALPFGEKLPLAAFTGNTQAGPRQKLVEVAKLNPESVFVNQVFKKAPKGKLSCVKEGKADTGGFQENECALSFEEMCRYKYLVSVGSNGYANKLKYLFLCGSVVITVREGMPNREFFERQLLPGVHYVAVAQAKDVPAAVQWLEANPALAAGIAARGTRRMARFDMDAVTGYVAH
;
A
#
# COMPACT_ATOMS: atom_id res chain seq x y z
N PRO A 1 6.57 -14.99 28.88
CA PRO A 1 7.39 -16.21 28.75
C PRO A 1 8.67 -15.84 28.02
N ASP A 2 9.79 -16.47 28.36
CA ASP A 2 11.05 -16.20 27.66
C ASP A 2 11.02 -16.87 26.28
N VAL A 3 11.42 -16.13 25.25
CA VAL A 3 11.39 -16.58 23.85
C VAL A 3 12.52 -15.93 23.06
N ASP A 4 13.18 -16.71 22.21
CA ASP A 4 14.12 -16.21 21.21
C ASP A 4 13.42 -16.06 19.86
N ILE A 5 13.53 -14.89 19.24
CA ILE A 5 12.83 -14.55 18.00
C ILE A 5 13.81 -13.97 16.98
N VAL A 6 13.65 -14.36 15.71
CA VAL A 6 14.41 -13.82 14.58
C VAL A 6 13.52 -12.90 13.75
N PHE A 7 13.94 -11.63 13.62
CA PHE A 7 13.32 -10.65 12.75
C PHE A 7 14.18 -10.43 11.49
N ASN A 8 13.54 -10.54 10.33
CA ASN A 8 14.09 -10.15 9.05
C ASN A 8 13.78 -8.68 8.78
N GLU A 9 14.82 -7.85 8.68
CA GLU A 9 14.70 -6.42 8.40
C GLU A 9 14.71 -6.09 6.88
N GLY A 10 14.81 -7.10 6.03
CA GLY A 10 14.77 -6.94 4.57
C GLY A 10 13.37 -6.75 4.01
N ASP A 11 13.29 -6.26 2.77
CA ASP A 11 12.02 -5.98 2.06
C ASP A 11 11.23 -7.24 1.69
N TYR A 12 11.89 -8.40 1.63
CA TYR A 12 11.32 -9.65 1.12
C TYR A 12 11.32 -10.75 2.19
N PRO A 13 10.31 -11.64 2.20
CA PRO A 13 10.36 -12.86 3.00
C PRO A 13 11.52 -13.75 2.55
N ILE A 14 12.18 -14.42 3.50
CA ILE A 14 13.43 -15.16 3.25
C ILE A 14 13.30 -16.67 3.42
N VAL A 15 12.22 -17.16 4.04
CA VAL A 15 11.97 -18.59 4.24
C VAL A 15 11.08 -19.11 3.11
N GLN A 16 11.68 -19.32 1.95
CA GLN A 16 10.97 -19.73 0.74
C GLN A 16 10.44 -21.17 0.82
N ILE A 17 9.23 -21.39 0.29
CA ILE A 17 8.63 -22.71 0.10
C ILE A 17 9.26 -23.34 -1.14
N PRO A 18 9.91 -24.52 -1.03
CA PRO A 18 10.45 -25.23 -2.18
C PRO A 18 9.36 -25.53 -3.22
N LYS A 19 9.67 -25.32 -4.50
CA LYS A 19 8.72 -25.53 -5.59
C LYS A 19 8.52 -26.99 -5.96
N ASP A 20 9.44 -27.87 -5.56
CA ASP A 20 9.36 -29.30 -5.80
C ASP A 20 9.03 -30.08 -4.51
N GLY A 21 8.06 -30.99 -4.60
CA GLY A 21 7.57 -31.75 -3.46
C GLY A 21 8.63 -32.65 -2.83
N ALA A 22 9.60 -33.13 -3.60
CA ALA A 22 10.70 -33.93 -3.09
C ALA A 22 11.63 -33.10 -2.19
N HIS A 23 11.95 -31.87 -2.58
CA HIS A 23 12.74 -30.92 -1.79
C HIS A 23 11.97 -30.42 -0.58
N GLN A 24 10.68 -30.12 -0.74
CA GLN A 24 9.81 -29.80 0.39
C GLN A 24 9.76 -30.95 1.40
N GLN A 25 9.70 -32.20 0.94
CA GLN A 25 9.69 -33.37 1.84
C GLN A 25 11.06 -33.63 2.47
N ARG A 26 12.17 -33.38 1.76
CA ARG A 26 13.52 -33.46 2.34
C ARG A 26 13.75 -32.39 3.41
N LEU A 27 13.31 -31.16 3.19
CA LEU A 27 13.52 -30.05 4.12
C LEU A 27 12.50 -30.05 5.26
N TYR A 28 11.20 -30.19 4.94
CA TYR A 28 10.08 -29.93 5.84
C TYR A 28 9.07 -31.09 5.94
N GLY A 29 9.44 -32.30 5.49
CA GLY A 29 8.55 -33.46 5.52
C GLY A 29 8.17 -33.92 6.93
N ARG A 30 7.02 -34.58 7.07
CA ARG A 30 6.49 -35.14 8.32
C ARG A 30 7.28 -36.34 8.89
N SER A 31 8.45 -36.67 8.34
CA SER A 31 9.30 -37.74 8.88
C SER A 31 9.97 -37.25 10.17
N SER A 32 10.45 -38.19 11.01
CA SER A 32 11.23 -37.89 12.21
C SER A 32 12.51 -37.07 11.95
N ASN A 33 12.91 -36.94 10.68
CA ASN A 33 14.16 -36.31 10.24
C ASN A 33 13.94 -35.01 9.43
N GLY A 34 12.70 -34.57 9.21
CA GLY A 34 12.42 -33.30 8.54
C GLY A 34 12.66 -32.11 9.48
N MET A 35 13.41 -31.10 9.04
CA MET A 35 13.53 -29.86 9.79
C MET A 35 12.21 -29.10 9.76
N LYS A 36 11.81 -28.46 10.86
CA LYS A 36 10.69 -27.50 10.80
C LYS A 36 11.21 -26.20 10.15
N PRO A 37 10.39 -25.49 9.35
CA PRO A 37 10.80 -24.19 8.83
C PRO A 37 11.14 -23.25 10.01
N PRO A 38 12.23 -22.47 9.93
CA PRO A 38 12.59 -21.56 11.00
C PRO A 38 11.52 -20.47 11.15
N PRO A 39 11.12 -20.11 12.38
CA PRO A 39 10.13 -19.07 12.63
C PRO A 39 10.77 -17.69 12.44
N VAL A 40 10.78 -17.20 11.20
CA VAL A 40 11.28 -15.86 10.86
C VAL A 40 10.12 -14.89 10.71
N PHE A 41 10.19 -13.77 11.41
CA PHE A 41 9.24 -12.67 11.32
C PHE A 41 9.72 -11.67 10.26
N SER A 42 8.88 -11.38 9.26
CA SER A 42 9.23 -10.51 8.13
C SER A 42 8.17 -9.41 7.94
N PRO A 43 8.53 -8.23 7.39
CA PRO A 43 7.55 -7.16 7.15
C PRO A 43 6.47 -7.55 6.13
N THR A 44 6.77 -8.53 5.28
CA THR A 44 5.80 -9.09 4.33
C THR A 44 5.89 -10.61 4.25
N GLN A 45 4.82 -11.22 3.75
CA GLN A 45 4.71 -12.64 3.45
C GLN A 45 4.19 -12.82 2.02
N SER A 46 4.61 -13.89 1.35
CA SER A 46 4.05 -14.33 0.06
C SER A 46 3.39 -15.72 0.18
N GLU A 47 2.64 -16.12 -0.83
CA GLU A 47 2.11 -17.51 -0.94
C GLU A 47 3.23 -18.55 -1.12
N MET A 48 4.46 -18.10 -1.39
CA MET A 48 5.65 -18.94 -1.59
C MET A 48 6.63 -18.86 -0.41
N SER A 49 6.20 -18.40 0.77
CA SER A 49 7.08 -18.27 1.94
C SER A 49 6.43 -18.72 3.25
N PHE A 50 7.22 -19.27 4.15
CA PHE A 50 6.82 -19.63 5.52
C PHE A 50 6.99 -18.49 6.54
N ASP A 51 7.54 -17.34 6.13
CA ASP A 51 7.71 -16.17 6.99
C ASP A 51 6.40 -15.76 7.67
N ILE A 52 6.51 -15.34 8.93
CA ILE A 52 5.40 -14.84 9.74
C ILE A 52 5.34 -13.32 9.51
N PRO A 53 4.25 -12.77 8.95
CA PRO A 53 4.18 -11.35 8.68
C PRO A 53 4.12 -10.56 9.99
N PHE A 54 4.96 -9.54 10.13
CA PHE A 54 5.10 -8.71 11.33
C PHE A 54 5.05 -7.21 10.97
N PRO A 55 4.58 -6.31 11.87
CA PRO A 55 4.56 -4.89 11.58
C PRO A 55 5.96 -4.33 11.28
N ASP A 56 6.07 -3.59 10.17
CA ASP A 56 7.32 -2.93 9.80
C ASP A 56 7.67 -1.76 10.75
N PHE A 57 8.83 -1.15 10.49
CA PHE A 57 9.30 0.03 11.22
C PHE A 57 8.33 1.22 11.22
N SER A 58 7.39 1.31 10.25
CA SER A 58 6.43 2.42 10.18
C SER A 58 5.32 2.32 11.22
N PHE A 59 5.13 1.14 11.82
CA PHE A 59 4.20 0.92 12.93
C PHE A 59 4.85 1.08 14.31
N SER A 60 6.18 1.04 14.41
CA SER A 60 6.86 1.22 15.70
C SER A 60 6.63 2.63 16.26
N PRO A 61 6.62 2.82 17.60
CA PRO A 61 6.60 4.15 18.20
C PRO A 61 7.79 5.00 17.71
N PRO A 62 7.72 6.34 17.84
CA PRO A 62 8.88 7.20 17.62
C PRO A 62 10.07 6.66 18.42
N GLY A 63 11.24 6.62 17.79
CA GLY A 63 12.50 6.23 18.44
C GLY A 63 12.95 7.25 19.48
N ASN A 64 14.20 7.16 19.95
CA ASN A 64 14.75 7.99 21.03
C ASN A 64 14.34 9.47 20.93
N GLN A 65 13.37 9.88 21.77
CA GLN A 65 12.85 11.24 21.88
C GLN A 65 12.28 11.83 20.55
N GLY A 66 11.82 10.98 19.62
CA GLY A 66 11.22 11.43 18.35
C GLY A 66 12.22 11.96 17.32
N LYS A 67 13.51 11.63 17.45
CA LYS A 67 14.60 12.10 16.56
C LYS A 67 14.91 11.17 15.38
N ASP A 68 14.21 10.07 15.29
CA ASP A 68 14.24 9.10 14.20
C ASP A 68 13.86 9.75 12.86
N GLN A 69 14.84 9.89 11.97
CA GLN A 69 14.65 10.50 10.65
C GLN A 69 14.09 9.50 9.64
N LEU A 70 12.82 9.11 9.80
CA LEU A 70 12.12 8.30 8.81
C LEU A 70 11.46 9.18 7.74
N ASN A 71 11.64 8.79 6.47
CA ASN A 71 10.94 9.43 5.33
C ASN A 71 9.47 8.99 5.21
N THR A 72 9.10 7.91 5.89
CA THR A 72 7.72 7.40 5.98
C THR A 72 7.12 7.90 7.28
N ASN A 73 5.93 8.48 7.20
CA ASN A 73 5.20 8.91 8.40
C ASN A 73 4.87 7.69 9.27
N ARG A 74 5.01 7.83 10.59
CA ARG A 74 4.63 6.79 11.55
C ARG A 74 3.11 6.56 11.51
N TRP A 75 2.67 5.32 11.66
CA TRP A 75 1.24 4.96 11.64
C TRP A 75 0.45 5.71 12.72
N ALA A 76 0.95 5.78 13.95
CA ALA A 76 0.30 6.49 15.05
C ALA A 76 -0.07 7.95 14.71
N THR A 77 0.84 8.66 14.01
CA THR A 77 0.63 10.07 13.63
C THR A 77 -0.17 10.20 12.33
N ALA A 78 0.16 9.39 11.33
CA ALA A 78 -0.49 9.45 10.02
C ALA A 78 -1.95 8.96 10.08
N HIS A 79 -2.25 7.99 10.93
CA HIS A 79 -3.61 7.47 11.11
C HIS A 79 -4.57 8.59 11.48
N MET A 80 -4.22 9.42 12.46
CA MET A 80 -5.04 10.57 12.87
C MET A 80 -5.13 11.62 11.77
N ARG A 81 -3.99 12.05 11.21
CA ARG A 81 -3.93 13.16 10.24
C ARG A 81 -4.63 12.85 8.93
N VAL A 82 -4.34 11.69 8.34
CA VAL A 82 -4.90 11.27 7.05
C VAL A 82 -6.38 10.94 7.21
N SER A 83 -6.80 10.34 8.33
CA SER A 83 -8.24 10.15 8.61
C SER A 83 -9.00 11.47 8.71
N ALA A 84 -8.40 12.49 9.33
CA ALA A 84 -9.00 13.82 9.41
C ALA A 84 -9.11 14.46 8.01
N ALA A 85 -8.05 14.41 7.21
CA ALA A 85 -8.06 14.89 5.83
C ALA A 85 -9.10 14.16 4.96
N GLY A 86 -9.21 12.83 5.10
CA GLY A 86 -10.19 12.02 4.39
C GLY A 86 -11.64 12.37 4.73
N ARG A 87 -11.93 12.70 5.99
CA ARG A 87 -13.26 13.16 6.44
C ARG A 87 -13.60 14.59 6.01
N ALA A 88 -12.59 15.43 5.82
CA ALA A 88 -12.78 16.84 5.47
C ALA A 88 -13.34 17.05 4.06
N LEU A 89 -13.19 16.06 3.16
CA LEU A 89 -13.67 16.14 1.78
C LEU A 89 -14.58 14.96 1.44
N PRO A 90 -15.90 15.17 1.25
CA PRO A 90 -16.84 14.12 0.88
C PRO A 90 -16.47 13.40 -0.42
N PHE A 91 -16.79 12.11 -0.53
CA PHE A 91 -16.44 11.29 -1.70
C PHE A 91 -16.93 11.88 -3.04
N GLY A 92 -18.15 12.45 -3.05
CA GLY A 92 -18.74 13.05 -4.25
C GLY A 92 -18.02 14.32 -4.75
N GLU A 93 -17.27 15.00 -3.89
CA GLU A 93 -16.54 16.25 -4.19
C GLU A 93 -15.08 16.00 -4.57
N LYS A 94 -14.59 14.76 -4.44
CA LYS A 94 -13.23 14.38 -4.83
C LYS A 94 -13.09 14.36 -6.36
N LEU A 95 -11.87 14.60 -6.83
CA LEU A 95 -11.51 14.55 -8.25
C LEU A 95 -11.68 13.12 -8.81
N PRO A 96 -12.30 12.95 -9.99
CA PRO A 96 -12.60 11.65 -10.59
C PRO A 96 -11.37 11.01 -11.27
N LEU A 97 -10.20 11.09 -10.64
CA LEU A 97 -8.94 10.54 -11.15
C LEU A 97 -8.46 9.38 -10.28
N ALA A 98 -7.90 8.35 -10.93
CA ALA A 98 -7.06 7.35 -10.31
C ALA A 98 -5.64 7.87 -10.14
N ALA A 99 -5.32 8.28 -8.92
CA ALA A 99 -4.05 8.91 -8.60
C ALA A 99 -3.04 7.93 -8.00
N PHE A 100 -1.80 8.00 -8.50
CA PHE A 100 -0.61 7.43 -7.89
C PHE A 100 0.44 8.52 -7.68
N THR A 101 1.15 8.48 -6.56
CA THR A 101 2.37 9.28 -6.38
C THR A 101 3.52 8.43 -5.86
N GLY A 102 4.73 8.63 -6.38
CA GLY A 102 5.95 7.99 -5.88
C GLY A 102 6.99 7.72 -6.96
N ASN A 103 8.01 6.94 -6.61
CA ASN A 103 9.03 6.48 -7.56
C ASN A 103 8.40 5.44 -8.53
N THR A 104 8.60 5.63 -9.84
CA THR A 104 8.05 4.83 -10.94
C THR A 104 9.06 3.91 -11.62
N GLN A 105 10.31 3.82 -11.13
CA GLN A 105 11.38 3.04 -11.76
C GLN A 105 11.12 1.52 -11.79
N ALA A 106 10.21 1.01 -10.95
CA ALA A 106 9.82 -0.40 -10.96
C ALA A 106 8.94 -0.73 -12.16
N GLY A 107 9.16 -1.89 -12.79
CA GLY A 107 8.44 -2.31 -14.01
C GLY A 107 6.91 -2.17 -13.94
N PRO A 108 6.22 -2.64 -12.87
CA PRO A 108 4.77 -2.44 -12.73
C PRO A 108 4.33 -0.97 -12.75
N ARG A 109 5.16 -0.07 -12.22
CA ARG A 109 4.89 1.38 -12.16
C ARG A 109 5.19 2.08 -13.47
N GLN A 110 6.20 1.63 -14.22
CA GLN A 110 6.45 2.12 -15.59
C GLN A 110 5.25 1.83 -16.48
N LYS A 111 4.63 0.66 -16.37
CA LYS A 111 3.38 0.35 -17.09
C LYS A 111 2.25 1.30 -16.70
N LEU A 112 2.12 1.65 -15.42
CA LEU A 112 1.13 2.62 -14.95
C LEU A 112 1.39 4.03 -15.50
N VAL A 113 2.66 4.43 -15.67
CA VAL A 113 3.03 5.70 -16.33
C VAL A 113 2.52 5.73 -17.78
N GLU A 114 2.75 4.67 -18.55
CA GLU A 114 2.27 4.60 -19.94
C GLU A 114 0.74 4.66 -20.03
N VAL A 115 0.05 3.98 -19.10
CA VAL A 115 -1.42 4.06 -19.00
C VAL A 115 -1.88 5.49 -18.71
N ALA A 116 -1.22 6.20 -17.80
CA ALA A 116 -1.57 7.58 -17.47
C ALA A 116 -1.36 8.53 -18.65
N LYS A 117 -0.26 8.39 -19.40
CA LYS A 117 -0.01 9.18 -20.63
C LYS A 117 -1.12 9.02 -21.66
N LEU A 118 -1.68 7.81 -21.79
CA LEU A 118 -2.72 7.49 -22.76
C LEU A 118 -4.15 7.78 -22.27
N ASN A 119 -4.36 7.92 -20.95
CA ASN A 119 -5.68 8.12 -20.34
C ASN A 119 -5.65 9.27 -19.32
N PRO A 120 -5.26 10.49 -19.72
CA PRO A 120 -5.08 11.61 -18.78
C PRO A 120 -6.39 12.07 -18.12
N GLU A 121 -7.54 11.82 -18.73
CA GLU A 121 -8.86 12.15 -18.20
C GLU A 121 -9.28 11.30 -16.99
N SER A 122 -8.66 10.12 -16.81
CA SER A 122 -9.06 9.15 -15.79
C SER A 122 -7.93 8.72 -14.86
N VAL A 123 -6.66 8.87 -15.26
CA VAL A 123 -5.50 8.41 -14.49
C VAL A 123 -4.47 9.53 -14.32
N PHE A 124 -3.96 9.67 -13.10
CA PHE A 124 -2.91 10.62 -12.76
C PHE A 124 -1.73 9.90 -12.08
N VAL A 125 -0.53 10.04 -12.65
CA VAL A 125 0.71 9.48 -12.09
C VAL A 125 1.69 10.62 -11.84
N ASN A 126 1.88 10.95 -10.56
CA ASN A 126 2.88 11.90 -10.10
C ASN A 126 4.17 11.19 -9.67
N GLN A 127 5.13 11.07 -10.58
CA GLN A 127 6.46 10.60 -10.26
C GLN A 127 7.19 11.63 -9.40
N VAL A 128 7.68 11.19 -8.23
CA VAL A 128 8.47 12.05 -7.37
C VAL A 128 9.56 11.26 -6.65
N PHE A 129 10.78 11.82 -6.67
CA PHE A 129 11.85 11.44 -5.75
C PHE A 129 11.83 12.38 -4.54
N LYS A 130 11.38 11.88 -3.38
CA LYS A 130 11.29 12.71 -2.15
C LYS A 130 12.60 13.40 -1.76
N LYS A 131 13.76 12.82 -2.12
CA LYS A 131 15.09 13.41 -1.85
C LYS A 131 15.46 14.53 -2.82
N ALA A 132 14.76 14.68 -3.95
CA ALA A 132 15.01 15.75 -4.91
C ALA A 132 14.46 17.10 -4.39
N PRO A 133 15.03 18.25 -4.78
CA PRO A 133 14.58 19.57 -4.33
C PRO A 133 13.08 19.81 -4.55
N LYS A 134 12.56 19.43 -5.73
CA LYS A 134 11.14 19.55 -6.07
C LYS A 134 10.24 18.63 -5.23
N GLY A 135 10.78 17.60 -4.59
CA GLY A 135 10.06 16.75 -3.63
C GLY A 135 9.62 17.47 -2.35
N LYS A 136 10.08 18.71 -2.12
CA LYS A 136 9.63 19.59 -1.02
C LYS A 136 8.46 20.51 -1.40
N LEU A 137 8.15 20.62 -2.70
CA LEU A 137 7.03 21.43 -3.19
C LEU A 137 5.72 20.65 -3.08
N SER A 138 4.60 21.35 -2.87
CA SER A 138 3.27 20.77 -2.80
C SER A 138 2.59 20.89 -4.15
N CYS A 139 2.19 19.78 -4.78
CA CYS A 139 1.49 19.84 -6.06
C CYS A 139 0.17 20.61 -6.00
N VAL A 140 -0.47 20.65 -4.82
CA VAL A 140 -1.67 21.44 -4.62
C VAL A 140 -1.35 22.93 -4.67
N LYS A 141 -0.30 23.38 -3.96
CA LYS A 141 0.11 24.80 -3.96
C LYS A 141 0.66 25.25 -5.31
N GLU A 142 1.32 24.35 -6.03
CA GLU A 142 1.85 24.62 -7.37
C GLU A 142 0.78 24.56 -8.48
N GLY A 143 -0.49 24.25 -8.17
CA GLY A 143 -1.55 24.12 -9.18
C GLY A 143 -1.36 22.92 -10.13
N LYS A 144 -0.64 21.89 -9.68
CA LYS A 144 -0.18 20.72 -10.45
C LYS A 144 -0.79 19.40 -9.95
N ALA A 145 -1.85 19.48 -9.16
CA ALA A 145 -2.52 18.31 -8.60
C ALA A 145 -3.71 17.82 -9.45
N ASP A 146 -4.22 18.64 -10.37
CA ASP A 146 -5.52 18.41 -10.99
C ASP A 146 -5.41 18.19 -12.52
N THR A 147 -4.20 17.98 -13.05
CA THR A 147 -3.91 17.95 -14.50
C THR A 147 -4.18 16.61 -15.19
N GLY A 148 -4.32 15.52 -14.42
CA GLY A 148 -4.34 14.17 -14.99
C GLY A 148 -3.01 13.80 -15.66
N GLY A 149 -2.94 12.62 -16.27
CA GLY A 149 -1.79 12.18 -17.06
C GLY A 149 -0.53 11.85 -16.25
N PHE A 150 0.63 11.98 -16.88
CA PHE A 150 1.92 11.75 -16.23
C PHE A 150 2.63 13.05 -15.89
N GLN A 151 3.09 13.17 -14.64
CA GLN A 151 3.89 14.28 -14.15
C GLN A 151 5.20 13.75 -13.56
N GLU A 152 6.32 14.33 -13.99
CA GLU A 152 7.65 13.90 -13.57
C GLU A 152 8.39 14.95 -12.74
N ASN A 153 8.66 14.61 -11.48
CA ASN A 153 9.53 15.35 -10.58
C ASN A 153 9.15 16.83 -10.38
N GLU A 154 7.91 17.24 -10.61
CA GLU A 154 7.51 18.64 -10.50
C GLU A 154 7.23 19.09 -9.06
N CYS A 155 6.65 18.21 -8.26
CA CYS A 155 6.21 18.47 -6.89
C CYS A 155 5.84 17.15 -6.19
N ALA A 156 5.62 17.18 -4.87
CA ALA A 156 5.15 16.03 -4.10
C ALA A 156 3.67 16.18 -3.70
N LEU A 157 3.02 15.03 -3.49
CA LEU A 157 1.73 14.94 -2.79
C LEU A 157 1.95 14.24 -1.46
N SER A 158 1.56 14.89 -0.37
CA SER A 158 1.39 14.25 0.94
C SER A 158 0.22 13.28 0.92
N PHE A 159 0.13 12.41 1.92
CA PHE A 159 -1.02 11.48 2.03
C PHE A 159 -2.33 12.24 2.23
N GLU A 160 -2.30 13.34 2.97
CA GLU A 160 -3.47 14.22 3.15
C GLU A 160 -3.90 14.87 1.84
N GLU A 161 -2.96 15.35 1.03
CA GLU A 161 -3.28 15.91 -0.30
C GLU A 161 -3.81 14.86 -1.26
N MET A 162 -3.33 13.61 -1.19
CA MET A 162 -3.88 12.50 -1.97
C MET A 162 -5.36 12.25 -1.66
N CYS A 163 -5.88 12.67 -0.50
CA CYS A 163 -7.29 12.47 -0.16
C CYS A 163 -8.27 13.28 -1.04
N ARG A 164 -7.77 14.11 -1.96
CA ARG A 164 -8.58 14.80 -2.96
C ARG A 164 -9.08 13.94 -4.12
N TYR A 165 -8.50 12.77 -4.35
CA TYR A 165 -8.85 11.91 -5.48
C TYR A 165 -9.87 10.85 -5.05
N LYS A 166 -10.88 10.58 -5.89
CA LYS A 166 -11.85 9.49 -5.66
C LYS A 166 -11.18 8.13 -5.66
N TYR A 167 -10.14 7.96 -6.47
CA TYR A 167 -9.49 6.68 -6.71
C TYR A 167 -7.99 6.79 -6.40
N LEU A 168 -7.47 5.86 -5.60
CA LEU A 168 -6.06 5.82 -5.23
C LEU A 168 -5.45 4.49 -5.65
N VAL A 169 -4.40 4.53 -6.47
CA VAL A 169 -3.79 3.34 -7.03
C VAL A 169 -2.69 2.82 -6.12
N SER A 170 -2.81 1.55 -5.73
CA SER A 170 -1.74 0.76 -5.14
C SER A 170 -1.18 -0.18 -6.20
N VAL A 171 0.13 -0.11 -6.44
CA VAL A 171 0.83 -0.91 -7.45
C VAL A 171 2.19 -1.33 -6.91
N GLY A 172 2.60 -2.54 -7.29
CA GLY A 172 3.87 -3.15 -6.86
C GLY A 172 5.10 -2.28 -7.12
N SER A 173 6.16 -2.57 -6.38
CA SER A 173 7.50 -1.99 -6.53
C SER A 173 8.50 -3.09 -6.82
N ASN A 174 9.76 -2.71 -7.01
CA ASN A 174 10.86 -3.59 -6.63
C ASN A 174 10.88 -3.59 -5.10
N GLY A 175 10.41 -4.67 -4.48
CA GLY A 175 10.40 -4.85 -3.03
C GLY A 175 9.13 -4.40 -2.35
N TYR A 176 9.32 -3.90 -1.14
CA TYR A 176 8.25 -3.60 -0.21
C TYR A 176 7.61 -2.22 -0.48
N ALA A 177 6.28 -2.13 -0.38
CA ALA A 177 5.52 -0.90 -0.63
C ALA A 177 4.54 -0.60 0.52
N ASN A 178 4.99 0.19 1.49
CA ASN A 178 4.28 0.46 2.75
C ASN A 178 3.10 1.46 2.67
N LYS A 179 2.69 1.88 1.47
CA LYS A 179 1.74 2.99 1.28
C LYS A 179 0.29 2.59 1.45
N LEU A 180 -0.04 1.31 1.24
CA LEU A 180 -1.40 0.82 1.09
C LEU A 180 -2.31 1.24 2.26
N LYS A 181 -1.84 1.10 3.50
CA LYS A 181 -2.59 1.46 4.72
C LYS A 181 -3.05 2.91 4.78
N TYR A 182 -2.24 3.85 4.27
CA TYR A 182 -2.57 5.27 4.30
C TYR A 182 -3.66 5.62 3.27
N LEU A 183 -3.65 4.96 2.10
CA LEU A 183 -4.61 5.24 1.03
C LEU A 183 -6.05 4.99 1.48
N PHE A 184 -6.28 3.95 2.27
CA PHE A 184 -7.62 3.63 2.78
C PHE A 184 -8.19 4.72 3.69
N LEU A 185 -7.36 5.51 4.38
CA LEU A 185 -7.83 6.54 5.31
C LEU A 185 -8.44 7.77 4.62
N CYS A 186 -8.21 7.92 3.31
CA CYS A 186 -8.63 9.10 2.57
C CYS A 186 -10.13 9.17 2.24
N GLY A 187 -10.93 8.13 2.54
CA GLY A 187 -12.31 8.08 2.07
C GLY A 187 -12.41 7.87 0.56
N SER A 188 -11.37 7.31 -0.07
CA SER A 188 -11.25 7.06 -1.51
C SER A 188 -11.38 5.56 -1.79
N VAL A 189 -11.77 5.18 -3.01
CA VAL A 189 -11.66 3.78 -3.45
C VAL A 189 -10.19 3.49 -3.74
N VAL A 190 -9.63 2.49 -3.05
CA VAL A 190 -8.30 1.97 -3.38
C VAL A 190 -8.42 1.00 -4.55
N ILE A 191 -7.61 1.18 -5.59
CA ILE A 191 -7.49 0.27 -6.73
C ILE A 191 -6.13 -0.42 -6.64
N THR A 192 -6.11 -1.73 -6.42
CA THR A 192 -4.87 -2.52 -6.31
C THR A 192 -4.55 -3.22 -7.62
N VAL A 193 -3.40 -2.94 -8.21
CA VAL A 193 -2.88 -3.64 -9.39
C VAL A 193 -2.12 -4.89 -8.94
N ARG A 194 -2.65 -6.08 -9.22
CA ARG A 194 -2.09 -7.35 -8.72
C ARG A 194 -0.75 -7.74 -9.36
N GLU A 195 -0.53 -7.37 -10.61
CA GLU A 195 0.72 -7.66 -11.32
C GLU A 195 1.92 -7.10 -10.54
N GLY A 196 2.87 -7.98 -10.22
CA GLY A 196 4.08 -7.59 -9.48
C GLY A 196 3.88 -7.33 -7.97
N MET A 197 2.78 -7.80 -7.38
CA MET A 197 2.53 -7.75 -5.92
C MET A 197 2.46 -9.18 -5.30
N PRO A 198 3.57 -9.93 -5.24
CA PRO A 198 3.59 -11.27 -4.64
C PRO A 198 3.54 -11.23 -3.10
N ASN A 199 3.92 -10.10 -2.50
CA ASN A 199 4.08 -9.93 -1.06
C ASN A 199 2.91 -9.13 -0.48
N ARG A 200 2.51 -9.46 0.75
CA ARG A 200 1.47 -8.77 1.52
C ARG A 200 1.95 -8.48 2.94
N GLU A 201 1.55 -7.33 3.47
CA GLU A 201 1.71 -6.96 4.87
C GLU A 201 0.75 -7.76 5.77
N PHE A 202 1.06 -7.85 7.06
CA PHE A 202 0.30 -8.60 8.07
C PHE A 202 -1.19 -8.21 8.15
N PHE A 203 -1.52 -6.94 7.93
CA PHE A 203 -2.89 -6.45 8.00
C PHE A 203 -3.69 -6.75 6.73
N GLU A 204 -3.07 -7.04 5.60
CA GLU A 204 -3.76 -7.09 4.30
C GLU A 204 -4.79 -8.22 4.20
N ARG A 205 -4.61 -9.31 4.96
CA ARG A 205 -5.56 -10.43 4.97
C ARG A 205 -6.95 -10.05 5.48
N GLN A 206 -7.07 -8.92 6.20
CA GLN A 206 -8.35 -8.40 6.66
C GLN A 206 -9.08 -7.55 5.61
N LEU A 207 -8.44 -7.29 4.47
CA LEU A 207 -8.96 -6.50 3.36
C LEU A 207 -9.36 -7.43 2.22
N LEU A 208 -10.57 -7.25 1.72
CA LEU A 208 -11.19 -8.14 0.74
C LEU A 208 -11.47 -7.38 -0.56
N PRO A 209 -11.07 -7.93 -1.72
CA PRO A 209 -11.38 -7.33 -3.02
C PRO A 209 -12.91 -7.31 -3.25
N GLY A 210 -13.42 -6.26 -3.88
CA GLY A 210 -14.85 -6.00 -4.09
C GLY A 210 -15.59 -5.50 -2.85
N VAL A 211 -15.06 -5.75 -1.64
CA VAL A 211 -15.65 -5.25 -0.38
C VAL A 211 -14.96 -3.96 0.05
N HIS A 212 -13.65 -3.99 0.20
CA HIS A 212 -12.84 -2.91 0.78
C HIS A 212 -12.08 -2.11 -0.27
N TYR A 213 -11.72 -2.74 -1.40
CA TYR A 213 -10.97 -2.14 -2.50
C TYR A 213 -11.35 -2.81 -3.83
N VAL A 214 -10.94 -2.23 -4.95
CA VAL A 214 -11.07 -2.85 -6.29
C VAL A 214 -9.74 -3.46 -6.69
N ALA A 215 -9.75 -4.73 -7.11
CA ALA A 215 -8.57 -5.40 -7.62
C ALA A 215 -8.61 -5.44 -9.15
N VAL A 216 -7.50 -5.05 -9.79
CA VAL A 216 -7.30 -5.21 -11.23
C VAL A 216 -6.09 -6.09 -11.51
N ALA A 217 -6.10 -6.81 -12.63
CA ALA A 217 -5.02 -7.72 -12.97
C ALA A 217 -3.75 -6.95 -13.35
N GLN A 218 -3.88 -5.98 -14.27
CA GLN A 218 -2.77 -5.23 -14.85
C GLN A 218 -3.03 -3.72 -14.81
N ALA A 219 -1.96 -2.92 -14.94
CA ALA A 219 -2.08 -1.46 -14.95
C ALA A 219 -3.02 -0.94 -16.06
N LYS A 220 -3.05 -1.61 -17.23
CA LYS A 220 -3.92 -1.26 -18.36
C LYS A 220 -5.42 -1.33 -18.05
N ASP A 221 -5.80 -2.04 -16.99
CA ASP A 221 -7.19 -2.23 -16.59
C ASP A 221 -7.68 -1.11 -15.65
N VAL A 222 -6.78 -0.23 -15.18
CA VAL A 222 -7.12 0.87 -14.26
C VAL A 222 -8.15 1.85 -14.88
N PRO A 223 -8.02 2.33 -16.13
CA PRO A 223 -9.01 3.22 -16.73
C PRO A 223 -10.40 2.59 -16.81
N ALA A 224 -10.50 1.31 -17.19
CA ALA A 224 -11.77 0.58 -17.25
C ALA A 224 -12.41 0.43 -15.86
N ALA A 225 -11.60 0.21 -14.82
CA ALA A 225 -12.10 0.19 -13.43
C ALA A 225 -12.62 1.56 -12.99
N VAL A 226 -11.95 2.66 -13.35
CA VAL A 226 -12.43 4.03 -13.09
C VAL A 226 -13.75 4.29 -13.80
N GLN A 227 -13.85 3.94 -15.08
CA GLN A 227 -15.08 4.10 -15.86
C GLN A 227 -16.26 3.35 -15.21
N TRP A 228 -16.04 2.11 -14.78
CA TRP A 228 -17.07 1.32 -14.09
C TRP A 228 -17.48 1.93 -12.75
N LEU A 229 -16.53 2.47 -11.97
CA LEU A 229 -16.81 3.11 -10.68
C LEU A 229 -17.58 4.43 -10.86
N GLU A 230 -17.22 5.25 -11.85
CA GLU A 230 -17.95 6.49 -12.16
C GLU A 230 -19.36 6.21 -12.68
N ALA A 231 -19.57 5.10 -13.41
CA ALA A 231 -20.90 4.64 -13.80
C ALA A 231 -21.73 4.06 -12.64
N ASN A 232 -21.10 3.73 -11.51
CA ASN A 232 -21.74 3.13 -10.33
C ASN A 232 -21.38 3.89 -9.04
N PRO A 233 -21.74 5.18 -8.92
CA PRO A 233 -21.23 6.05 -7.85
C PRO A 233 -21.62 5.60 -6.44
N ALA A 234 -22.82 5.04 -6.25
CA ALA A 234 -23.26 4.51 -4.96
C ALA A 234 -22.43 3.28 -4.53
N LEU A 235 -22.09 2.41 -5.49
CA LEU A 235 -21.23 1.26 -5.24
C LEU A 235 -19.80 1.71 -4.91
N ALA A 236 -19.26 2.65 -5.69
CA ALA A 236 -17.93 3.22 -5.47
C ALA A 236 -17.81 3.84 -4.06
N ALA A 237 -18.76 4.70 -3.69
CA ALA A 237 -18.82 5.31 -2.36
C ALA A 237 -18.93 4.24 -1.25
N GLY A 238 -19.70 3.17 -1.49
CA GLY A 238 -19.82 2.04 -0.56
C GLY A 238 -18.50 1.28 -0.36
N ILE A 239 -17.74 1.04 -1.44
CA ILE A 239 -16.42 0.40 -1.37
C ILE A 239 -15.44 1.29 -0.59
N ALA A 240 -15.35 2.58 -0.94
CA ALA A 240 -14.51 3.54 -0.25
C ALA A 240 -14.82 3.57 1.25
N ALA A 241 -16.09 3.71 1.62
CA ALA A 241 -16.53 3.77 3.02
C ALA A 241 -16.20 2.48 3.80
N ARG A 242 -16.34 1.30 3.20
CA ARG A 242 -15.98 0.02 3.83
C ARG A 242 -14.48 -0.09 4.06
N GLY A 243 -13.66 0.21 3.05
CA GLY A 243 -12.20 0.23 3.16
C GLY A 243 -11.71 1.20 4.22
N THR A 244 -12.20 2.45 4.17
CA THR A 244 -11.87 3.48 5.16
C THR A 244 -12.28 3.08 6.57
N ARG A 245 -13.50 2.58 6.78
CA ARG A 245 -13.94 2.13 8.11
C ARG A 245 -13.08 1.00 8.64
N ARG A 246 -12.65 0.04 7.79
CA ARG A 246 -11.81 -1.08 8.23
C ARG A 246 -10.44 -0.60 8.71
N MET A 247 -9.80 0.29 7.96
CA MET A 247 -8.47 0.80 8.29
C MET A 247 -8.49 1.93 9.34
N ALA A 248 -9.57 2.69 9.45
CA ALA A 248 -9.76 3.64 10.55
C ALA A 248 -9.87 2.95 11.91
N ARG A 249 -10.42 1.72 11.97
CA ARG A 249 -10.43 0.87 13.18
C ARG A 249 -9.11 0.13 13.43
N PHE A 250 -8.16 0.20 12.48
CA PHE A 250 -6.87 -0.46 12.59
C PHE A 250 -5.84 0.53 13.17
N ASP A 251 -6.08 0.99 14.39
CA ASP A 251 -5.21 1.93 15.10
C ASP A 251 -4.02 1.22 15.78
N MET A 252 -3.28 1.94 16.64
CA MET A 252 -2.14 1.37 17.36
C MET A 252 -2.54 0.28 18.38
N ASP A 253 -3.78 0.30 18.88
CA ASP A 253 -4.26 -0.75 19.78
C ASP A 253 -4.48 -2.05 18.99
N ALA A 254 -5.04 -1.96 17.77
CA ALA A 254 -5.16 -3.11 16.87
C ALA A 254 -3.80 -3.70 16.48
N VAL A 255 -2.80 -2.84 16.24
CA VAL A 255 -1.42 -3.28 15.95
C VAL A 255 -0.80 -3.97 17.16
N THR A 256 -0.93 -3.38 18.34
CA THR A 256 -0.43 -3.97 19.60
C THR A 256 -1.11 -5.30 19.89
N GLY A 257 -2.42 -5.39 19.66
CA GLY A 257 -3.18 -6.62 19.80
C GLY A 257 -2.72 -7.74 18.86
N TYR A 258 -2.33 -7.41 17.62
CA TYR A 258 -1.73 -8.38 16.70
C TYR A 258 -0.36 -8.85 17.17
N VAL A 259 0.49 -7.94 17.65
CA VAL A 259 1.85 -8.29 18.12
C VAL A 259 1.81 -9.13 19.41
N ALA A 260 0.79 -8.94 20.25
CA ALA A 260 0.66 -9.63 21.52
C ALA A 260 0.04 -11.04 21.43
N HIS A 261 -0.65 -11.37 20.32
CA HIS A 261 -1.27 -12.69 20.08
C HIS A 261 -0.32 -13.62 19.31
#